data_AF-A0A401FV77-F1
#
_entry.id   AF-A0A401FV77-F1
#
_cell.length_a   1.000
_cell.length_b   1.000
_cell.length_c   1.000
_cell.angle_alpha   90.00
_cell.angle_beta   90.00
_cell.angle_gamma   90.00
#
_symmetry.space_group_name_H-M   'P 1'
#
loop_
_entity.id
_entity.type
_entity.pdbx_description
1 polymer ?
#
loop_
_entity_poly.entity_id
_entity_poly.type
_entity_poly.pdbx_seq_one_letter_code
_entity_poly.pdbx_strand_id
1 'polypeptide(L)'
;MRDIGIDISVGQISNILIGNKEVYHAEKEAILTAGLQISNYVGVDDTGCRHQGRNGYCTYVGNDLFAWSESTESKSRISFLKILRGVHGDYILTSGAIDYMADRKLPLNVLSEFSDLIGIAFRNETQWLAKLAKLEITSERHIRIATEGALVGSVSEHGFNPHMVILSDDAGQFNVFLHALCRIHAERTINRLSGFDDERRRALEKKQTEIWEFYSELKQYTPRTLVFHGMKNA
;
A
#
# COMPACT_ATOMS: atom_id res chain seq x y z
N MET A 1 -32.16 -21.03 11.23
CA MET A 1 -31.64 -22.34 11.69
C MET A 1 -32.70 -23.18 12.41
N ARG A 2 -33.68 -22.60 13.11
CA ARG A 2 -34.83 -23.35 13.65
C ARG A 2 -35.62 -24.13 12.57
N ASP A 3 -35.68 -23.59 11.35
CA ASP A 3 -36.33 -24.23 10.19
C ASP A 3 -35.63 -25.51 9.70
N ILE A 4 -34.40 -25.77 10.16
CA ILE A 4 -33.66 -27.03 9.93
C ILE A 4 -33.43 -27.82 11.24
N GLY A 5 -34.20 -27.50 12.30
CA GLY A 5 -34.16 -28.21 13.58
C GLY A 5 -32.97 -27.89 14.50
N ILE A 6 -32.16 -26.87 14.17
CA ILE A 6 -31.01 -26.47 14.99
C ILE A 6 -31.44 -25.34 15.94
N ASP A 7 -31.46 -25.64 17.25
CA ASP A 7 -31.70 -24.64 18.30
C ASP A 7 -30.37 -23.98 18.71
N ILE A 8 -30.07 -22.87 18.03
CA ILE A 8 -28.90 -22.03 18.30
C ILE A 8 -29.33 -20.57 18.31
N SER A 9 -28.91 -19.83 19.35
CA SER A 9 -29.20 -18.41 19.46
C SER A 9 -28.28 -17.57 18.57
N VAL A 10 -28.74 -16.36 18.21
CA VAL A 10 -27.92 -15.36 17.51
C VAL A 10 -26.64 -15.04 18.30
N GLY A 11 -26.72 -15.00 19.64
CA GLY A 11 -25.55 -14.78 20.50
C GLY A 11 -24.52 -15.91 20.42
N GLN A 12 -24.97 -17.16 20.34
CA GLN A 12 -24.07 -18.31 20.14
C GLN A 12 -23.42 -18.29 18.76
N ILE A 13 -24.18 -18.00 17.69
CA ILE A 13 -23.62 -17.83 16.34
C ILE A 13 -22.57 -16.71 16.35
N SER A 14 -22.90 -15.57 16.96
CA SER A 14 -21.97 -14.44 17.10
C SER A 14 -20.68 -14.89 17.78
N ASN A 15 -20.77 -15.53 18.96
CA ASN A 15 -19.59 -16.00 19.68
C ASN A 15 -18.76 -17.03 18.90
N ILE A 16 -19.40 -17.91 18.13
CA ILE A 16 -18.69 -18.87 17.25
C ILE A 16 -17.94 -18.13 16.13
N LEU A 17 -18.55 -17.10 15.54
CA LEU A 17 -17.96 -16.33 14.45
C LEU A 17 -16.92 -15.29 14.93
N ILE A 18 -17.03 -14.79 16.16
CA ILE A 18 -16.22 -13.67 16.64
C ILE A 18 -15.29 -13.96 17.81
N GLY A 19 -15.46 -15.08 18.51
CA GLY A 19 -14.58 -15.50 19.60
C GLY A 19 -13.30 -16.18 19.10
N ASN A 20 -12.27 -16.19 19.94
CA ASN A 20 -11.01 -16.92 19.74
C ASN A 20 -10.35 -16.68 18.36
N LYS A 21 -10.24 -15.42 17.95
CA LYS A 21 -9.75 -15.02 16.62
C LYS A 21 -8.25 -14.88 16.51
N GLU A 22 -7.52 -15.05 17.61
CA GLU A 22 -6.09 -14.78 17.71
C GLU A 22 -5.29 -15.61 16.70
N VAL A 23 -5.68 -16.87 16.48
CA VAL A 23 -5.07 -17.75 15.48
C VAL A 23 -5.29 -17.23 14.06
N TYR A 24 -6.50 -16.79 13.73
CA TYR A 24 -6.80 -16.22 12.41
C TYR A 24 -6.10 -14.88 12.19
N HIS A 25 -5.92 -14.08 13.24
CA HIS A 25 -5.13 -12.85 13.16
C HIS A 25 -3.65 -13.16 12.89
N ALA A 26 -3.07 -14.15 13.58
CA ALA A 26 -1.70 -14.59 13.31
C ALA A 26 -1.54 -15.15 11.90
N GLU A 27 -2.50 -15.95 11.42
CA GLU A 27 -2.52 -16.46 10.05
C GLU A 27 -2.63 -15.32 9.01
N LYS A 28 -3.50 -14.34 9.26
CA LYS A 28 -3.66 -13.14 8.42
C LYS A 28 -2.33 -12.39 8.27
N GLU A 29 -1.60 -12.16 9.37
CA GLU A 29 -0.28 -11.50 9.33
C GLU A 29 0.78 -12.34 8.59
N ALA A 30 0.75 -13.66 8.76
CA ALA A 30 1.65 -14.57 8.05
C ALA A 30 1.38 -14.55 6.53
N ILE A 31 0.11 -14.50 6.11
CA ILE A 31 -0.29 -14.38 4.70
C ILE A 31 0.27 -13.10 4.08
N LEU A 32 0.15 -11.95 4.77
CA LEU A 32 0.70 -10.69 4.26
C LEU A 32 2.22 -10.79 4.09
N THR A 33 2.90 -11.29 5.12
CA THR A 33 4.37 -11.42 5.12
C THR A 33 4.84 -12.31 3.96
N ALA A 34 4.27 -13.50 3.82
CA ALA A 34 4.61 -14.42 2.75
C ALA A 34 4.23 -13.85 1.37
N GLY A 35 3.05 -13.25 1.27
CA GLY A 35 2.55 -12.62 0.04
C GLY A 35 3.48 -11.53 -0.47
N LEU A 36 3.91 -10.61 0.40
CA LEU A 36 4.84 -9.52 0.03
C LEU A 36 6.23 -10.04 -0.39
N GLN A 37 6.70 -11.15 0.19
CA GLN A 37 8.01 -11.72 -0.13
C GLN A 37 8.07 -12.38 -1.51
N ILE A 38 6.99 -13.03 -1.94
CA ILE A 38 6.98 -13.81 -3.19
C ILE A 38 6.41 -13.04 -4.39
N SER A 39 5.76 -11.90 -4.14
CA SER A 39 5.01 -11.19 -5.17
C SER A 39 5.88 -10.24 -5.98
N ASN A 40 5.66 -10.23 -7.29
CA ASN A 40 6.20 -9.21 -8.19
C ASN A 40 5.29 -7.97 -8.28
N TYR A 41 4.03 -8.09 -7.86
CA TYR A 41 3.10 -6.98 -7.73
C TYR A 41 2.06 -7.24 -6.64
N VAL A 42 1.51 -6.17 -6.08
CA VAL A 42 0.32 -6.19 -5.23
C VAL A 42 -0.65 -5.10 -5.66
N GLY A 43 -1.93 -5.44 -5.75
CA GLY A 43 -3.02 -4.48 -5.81
C GLY A 43 -3.34 -3.95 -4.43
N VAL A 44 -3.58 -2.65 -4.33
CA VAL A 44 -3.96 -1.98 -3.09
C VAL A 44 -5.15 -1.05 -3.30
N ASP A 45 -6.05 -1.02 -2.32
CA ASP A 45 -7.23 -0.18 -2.34
C ASP A 45 -7.68 0.16 -0.91
N ASP A 46 -8.37 1.30 -0.76
CA ASP A 46 -9.03 1.68 0.51
C ASP A 46 -10.53 1.81 0.28
N THR A 47 -11.31 0.92 0.89
CA THR A 47 -12.77 1.00 0.92
C THR A 47 -13.24 1.62 2.23
N GLY A 48 -14.16 2.59 2.19
CA GLY A 48 -14.75 3.16 3.40
C GLY A 48 -15.50 2.11 4.23
N CYS A 49 -15.23 2.04 5.53
CA CYS A 49 -15.94 1.17 6.46
C CYS A 49 -16.52 1.98 7.64
N ARG A 50 -17.56 1.47 8.30
CA ARG A 50 -18.06 2.05 9.55
C ARG A 50 -17.91 1.05 10.67
N HIS A 51 -17.21 1.45 11.73
CA HIS A 51 -17.02 0.64 12.92
C HIS A 51 -17.58 1.39 14.13
N GLN A 52 -18.56 0.79 14.82
CA GLN A 52 -19.20 1.38 16.01
C GLN A 52 -19.68 2.84 15.80
N GLY A 53 -20.22 3.14 14.61
CA GLY A 53 -20.72 4.48 14.28
C GLY A 53 -19.65 5.49 13.87
N ARG A 54 -18.36 5.13 13.91
CA ARG A 54 -17.24 5.94 13.40
C ARG A 54 -16.88 5.51 11.99
N ASN A 55 -16.54 6.49 11.15
CA ASN A 55 -15.99 6.21 9.82
C ASN A 55 -14.55 5.72 9.98
N GLY A 56 -14.19 4.71 9.20
CA GLY A 56 -12.83 4.20 9.05
C GLY A 56 -12.61 3.72 7.62
N TYR A 57 -11.51 3.03 7.39
CA TYR A 57 -11.13 2.51 6.09
C TYR A 57 -10.73 1.05 6.22
N CYS A 58 -11.09 0.23 5.24
CA CYS A 58 -10.58 -1.12 5.08
C CYS A 58 -9.56 -1.08 3.95
N THR A 59 -8.28 -1.25 4.29
CA THR A 59 -7.20 -1.34 3.31
C THR A 59 -7.09 -2.78 2.82
N TYR A 60 -7.13 -2.96 1.52
CA TYR A 60 -6.87 -4.23 0.84
C TYR A 60 -5.43 -4.26 0.30
N VAL A 61 -4.76 -5.40 0.44
CA VAL A 61 -3.48 -5.71 -0.20
C VAL A 61 -3.55 -7.14 -0.73
N GLY A 62 -3.28 -7.35 -2.01
CA GLY A 62 -3.30 -8.71 -2.56
C GLY A 62 -3.11 -8.79 -4.07
N ASN A 63 -3.08 -10.01 -4.57
CA ASN A 63 -2.96 -10.33 -5.99
C ASN A 63 -3.57 -11.72 -6.25
N ASP A 64 -3.18 -12.37 -7.34
CA ASP A 64 -3.71 -13.68 -7.73
C ASP A 64 -3.36 -14.81 -6.73
N LEU A 65 -2.38 -14.58 -5.84
CA LEU A 65 -1.89 -15.56 -4.86
C LEU A 65 -2.50 -15.39 -3.47
N PHE A 66 -2.86 -14.16 -3.07
CA PHE A 66 -3.37 -13.90 -1.73
C PHE A 66 -4.26 -12.65 -1.67
N ALA A 67 -5.09 -12.59 -0.63
CA ALA A 67 -5.86 -11.43 -0.26
C ALA A 67 -5.70 -11.15 1.23
N TRP A 68 -5.31 -9.92 1.56
CA TRP A 68 -5.21 -9.42 2.92
C TRP A 68 -6.02 -8.14 3.06
N SER A 69 -6.65 -7.94 4.21
CA SER A 69 -7.28 -6.67 4.52
C SER A 69 -7.28 -6.34 6.00
N GLU A 70 -7.32 -5.05 6.30
CA GLU A 70 -7.41 -4.55 7.67
C GLU A 70 -8.19 -3.25 7.75
N SER A 71 -8.98 -3.13 8.81
CA SER A 71 -9.67 -1.89 9.15
C SER A 71 -8.73 -0.96 9.90
N THR A 72 -8.50 0.23 9.36
CA THR A 72 -7.71 1.31 9.95
C THR A 72 -8.58 2.54 10.20
N GLU A 73 -8.19 3.36 11.17
CA GLU A 73 -8.92 4.60 11.49
C GLU A 73 -8.59 5.74 10.51
N SER A 74 -7.53 5.61 9.71
CA SER A 74 -7.00 6.71 8.90
C SER A 74 -6.53 6.25 7.52
N LYS A 75 -6.93 7.00 6.49
CA LYS A 75 -6.42 6.89 5.12
C LYS A 75 -5.17 7.74 4.97
N SER A 76 -3.98 7.15 5.11
CA SER A 76 -2.71 7.87 5.00
C SER A 76 -1.57 6.98 4.51
N ARG A 77 -0.51 7.59 3.97
CA ARG A 77 0.70 6.87 3.55
C ARG A 77 1.41 6.23 4.74
N ILE A 78 1.41 6.90 5.90
CA ILE A 78 1.95 6.35 7.15
C ILE A 78 1.24 5.05 7.51
N SER A 79 -0.10 5.03 7.43
CA SER A 79 -0.90 3.82 7.70
C SER A 79 -0.54 2.71 6.73
N PHE A 80 -0.42 3.02 5.44
CA PHE A 80 -0.04 2.05 4.42
C PHE A 80 1.40 1.50 4.63
N LEU A 81 2.36 2.36 4.93
CA LEU A 81 3.73 1.94 5.22
C LEU A 81 3.83 1.09 6.51
N LYS A 82 3.01 1.39 7.53
CA LYS A 82 2.89 0.54 8.72
C LYS A 82 2.39 -0.87 8.36
N ILE A 83 1.47 -0.99 7.39
CA ILE A 83 1.02 -2.29 6.87
C ILE A 83 2.15 -3.00 6.12
N LEU A 84 2.85 -2.31 5.20
CA LEU A 84 3.95 -2.91 4.44
C LEU A 84 5.12 -3.37 5.32
N ARG A 85 5.32 -2.73 6.47
CA ARG A 85 6.33 -3.09 7.47
C ARG A 85 5.97 -4.38 8.22
N GLY A 86 4.73 -4.88 8.08
CA GLY A 86 4.26 -6.09 8.73
C GLY A 86 4.32 -6.00 10.26
N VAL A 87 4.80 -7.06 10.91
CA VAL A 87 4.83 -7.18 12.38
C VAL A 87 5.85 -6.26 13.07
N HIS A 88 6.72 -5.59 12.31
CA HIS A 88 7.78 -4.76 12.88
C HIS A 88 7.22 -3.41 13.38
N GLY A 89 7.76 -2.94 14.51
CA GLY A 89 7.35 -1.70 15.18
C GLY A 89 8.30 -0.53 14.96
N ASP A 90 9.44 -0.77 14.32
CA ASP A 90 10.60 0.12 14.31
C ASP A 90 10.61 1.16 13.18
N TYR A 91 11.39 2.22 13.39
CA TYR A 91 11.59 3.32 12.45
C TYR A 91 13.07 3.41 12.19
N ILE A 92 13.50 3.31 10.93
CA ILE A 92 14.91 3.15 10.59
C ILE A 92 15.33 4.24 9.63
N LEU A 93 16.43 4.93 9.94
CA LEU A 93 17.04 5.90 9.05
C LEU A 93 18.06 5.18 8.17
N THR A 94 17.66 4.80 6.96
CA THR A 94 18.55 4.27 5.91
C THR A 94 18.90 5.38 4.92
N SER A 95 19.86 5.15 4.02
CA SER A 95 20.10 6.08 2.90
C SER A 95 18.83 6.32 2.08
N GLY A 96 18.08 5.25 1.75
CA GLY A 96 16.80 5.35 1.05
C GLY A 96 15.73 6.12 1.83
N ALA A 97 15.74 6.07 3.16
CA ALA A 97 14.88 6.91 3.99
C ALA A 97 15.22 8.40 3.83
N ILE A 98 16.51 8.75 3.77
CA ILE A 98 16.95 10.14 3.57
C ILE A 98 16.61 10.61 2.15
N ASP A 99 16.85 9.77 1.13
CA ASP A 99 16.50 10.06 -0.26
C ASP A 99 15.00 10.34 -0.40
N TYR A 100 14.16 9.49 0.22
CA TYR A 100 12.72 9.70 0.28
C TYR A 100 12.37 11.07 0.90
N MET A 101 12.97 11.42 2.04
CA MET A 101 12.71 12.69 2.70
C MET A 101 13.15 13.89 1.83
N ALA A 102 14.27 13.78 1.14
CA ALA A 102 14.79 14.80 0.23
C ALA A 102 13.87 15.00 -0.98
N ASP A 103 13.38 13.93 -1.58
CA ASP A 103 12.40 13.97 -2.68
C ASP A 103 11.10 14.67 -2.28
N ARG A 104 10.66 14.43 -1.03
CA ARG A 104 9.48 15.09 -0.44
C ARG A 104 9.74 16.53 0.06
N LYS A 105 10.94 17.05 -0.16
CA LYS A 105 11.37 18.42 0.16
C LYS A 105 11.39 18.70 1.67
N LEU A 106 11.91 17.76 2.46
CA LEU A 106 12.28 18.04 3.85
C LEU A 106 13.45 19.06 3.85
N PRO A 107 13.49 20.04 4.77
CA PRO A 107 14.56 21.04 4.81
C PRO A 107 15.96 20.43 4.93
N LEU A 108 16.95 21.03 4.25
CA LEU A 108 18.33 20.53 4.19
C LEU A 108 19.00 20.44 5.57
N ASN A 109 18.71 21.37 6.49
CA ASN A 109 19.23 21.33 7.85
C ASN A 109 18.74 20.08 8.60
N VAL A 110 17.45 19.74 8.45
CA VAL A 110 16.86 18.54 9.05
C VAL A 110 17.41 17.27 8.40
N LEU A 111 17.57 17.27 7.07
CA LEU A 111 18.18 16.16 6.34
C LEU A 111 19.62 15.90 6.81
N SER A 112 20.41 16.96 7.05
CA SER A 112 21.77 16.82 7.57
C SER A 112 21.78 16.12 8.93
N GLU A 113 20.89 16.52 9.85
CA GLU A 113 20.78 15.89 11.16
C GLU A 113 20.37 14.41 11.08
N PHE A 114 19.54 14.03 10.11
CA PHE A 114 19.18 12.63 9.90
C PHE A 114 20.26 11.82 9.17
N SER A 115 21.03 12.44 8.28
CA SER A 115 22.17 11.78 7.61
C SER A 115 23.22 11.29 8.61
N ASP A 116 23.47 12.05 9.68
CA ASP A 116 24.39 11.65 10.77
C ASP A 116 23.86 10.47 11.60
N LEU A 117 22.60 10.10 11.40
CA LEU A 117 21.90 9.04 12.13
C LEU A 117 21.57 7.84 11.23
N ILE A 118 22.12 7.78 10.02
CA ILE A 118 21.95 6.62 9.14
C ILE A 118 22.42 5.35 9.86
N GLY A 119 21.63 4.29 9.76
CA GLY A 119 21.84 3.01 10.44
C GLY A 119 21.21 2.93 11.85
N ILE A 120 20.66 4.03 12.38
CA ILE A 120 19.96 4.02 13.67
C ILE A 120 18.52 3.54 13.49
N ALA A 121 18.14 2.56 14.32
CA ALA A 121 16.77 2.07 14.45
C ALA A 121 16.14 2.55 15.78
N PHE A 122 14.96 3.15 15.67
CA PHE A 122 14.10 3.50 16.81
C PHE A 122 13.08 2.39 17.00
N ARG A 123 12.98 1.83 18.21
CA ARG A 123 12.24 0.57 18.44
C ARG A 123 10.73 0.68 18.25
N ASN A 124 10.17 1.88 18.39
CA ASN A 124 8.74 2.14 18.34
C ASN A 124 8.44 3.62 18.05
N GLU A 125 7.17 3.92 17.84
CA GLU A 125 6.68 5.26 17.54
C GLU A 125 6.99 6.27 18.66
N THR A 126 6.95 5.84 19.93
CA THR A 126 7.29 6.71 21.06
C THR A 126 8.74 7.18 20.99
N GLN A 127 9.69 6.29 20.71
CA GLN A 127 11.10 6.66 20.54
C GLN A 127 11.31 7.57 19.33
N TRP A 128 10.63 7.27 18.22
CA TRP A 128 10.69 8.08 17.01
C TRP A 128 10.19 9.51 17.24
N LEU A 129 9.00 9.67 17.82
CA LEU A 129 8.42 10.99 18.13
C LEU A 129 9.26 11.75 19.15
N ALA A 130 9.83 11.07 20.15
CA ALA A 130 10.76 11.69 21.10
C ALA A 130 12.02 12.22 20.40
N LYS A 131 12.53 11.51 19.40
CA LYS A 131 13.65 11.97 18.58
C LYS A 131 13.29 13.21 17.77
N LEU A 132 12.13 13.22 17.11
CA LEU A 132 11.66 14.40 16.35
C LEU A 132 11.52 15.63 17.24
N ALA A 133 10.97 15.47 18.45
CA ALA A 133 10.86 16.54 19.42
C ALA A 133 12.25 17.07 19.87
N LYS A 134 13.23 16.18 20.07
CA LYS A 134 14.60 16.57 20.43
C LYS A 134 15.33 17.34 19.32
N LEU A 135 14.99 17.07 18.07
CA LEU A 135 15.48 17.83 16.90
C LEU A 135 14.64 19.08 16.61
N GLU A 136 13.70 19.43 17.49
CA GLU A 136 12.80 20.59 17.36
C GLU A 136 11.97 20.58 16.05
N ILE A 137 11.72 19.40 15.50
CA ILE A 137 10.89 19.21 14.30
C ILE A 137 9.42 19.25 14.72
N THR A 138 8.83 20.44 14.66
CA THR A 138 7.46 20.70 15.15
C THR A 138 6.40 20.82 14.05
N SER A 139 6.81 21.13 12.81
CA SER A 139 5.90 21.25 11.68
C SER A 139 5.26 19.90 11.36
N GLU A 140 3.92 19.84 11.32
CA GLU A 140 3.17 18.62 10.96
C GLU A 140 3.62 18.04 9.62
N ARG A 141 3.95 18.90 8.65
CA ARG A 141 4.46 18.46 7.35
C ARG A 141 5.82 17.79 7.49
N HIS A 142 6.73 18.36 8.29
CA HIS A 142 8.08 17.81 8.47
C HIS A 142 8.03 16.50 9.27
N ILE A 143 7.23 16.45 10.34
CA ILE A 143 6.98 15.24 11.12
C ILE A 143 6.44 14.14 10.21
N ARG A 144 5.44 14.45 9.36
CA ARG A 144 4.88 13.48 8.42
C ARG A 144 5.94 12.95 7.44
N ILE A 145 6.68 13.84 6.77
CA ILE A 145 7.71 13.43 5.79
C ILE A 145 8.81 12.59 6.45
N ALA A 146 9.29 13.01 7.61
CA ALA A 146 10.32 12.28 8.35
C ALA A 146 9.79 10.89 8.79
N THR A 147 8.54 10.84 9.27
CA THR A 147 7.91 9.58 9.70
C THR A 147 7.69 8.63 8.52
N GLU A 148 7.22 9.14 7.39
CA GLU A 148 7.12 8.37 6.14
C GLU A 148 8.50 7.83 5.71
N GLY A 149 9.55 8.66 5.72
CA GLY A 149 10.89 8.24 5.35
C GLY A 149 11.46 7.16 6.28
N ALA A 150 11.32 7.31 7.60
CA ALA A 150 11.80 6.31 8.55
C ALA A 150 11.01 4.99 8.48
N LEU A 151 9.73 5.04 8.08
CA LEU A 151 8.95 3.84 7.75
C LEU A 151 9.39 3.21 6.43
N VAL A 152 9.69 4.00 5.39
CA VAL A 152 10.27 3.49 4.13
C VAL A 152 11.58 2.77 4.40
N GLY A 153 12.42 3.32 5.28
CA GLY A 153 13.65 2.66 5.74
C GLY A 153 13.36 1.32 6.40
N SER A 154 12.44 1.29 7.37
CA SER A 154 12.06 0.04 8.05
C SER A 154 11.48 -1.01 7.09
N VAL A 155 10.57 -0.64 6.20
CA VAL A 155 10.00 -1.53 5.18
C VAL A 155 11.12 -2.15 4.32
N SER A 156 12.09 -1.34 3.90
CA SER A 156 13.20 -1.79 3.06
C SER A 156 14.14 -2.76 3.79
N GLU A 157 14.46 -2.48 5.05
CA GLU A 157 15.34 -3.34 5.87
C GLU A 157 14.71 -4.70 6.19
N HIS A 158 13.37 -4.76 6.31
CA HIS A 158 12.66 -6.00 6.61
C HIS A 158 12.32 -6.84 5.36
N GLY A 159 13.09 -6.67 4.29
CA GLY A 159 13.08 -7.56 3.12
C GLY A 159 11.97 -7.29 2.10
N PHE A 160 11.40 -6.08 2.11
CA PHE A 160 10.49 -5.66 1.04
C PHE A 160 11.22 -5.66 -0.31
N ASN A 161 10.62 -6.28 -1.33
CA ASN A 161 11.19 -6.31 -2.67
C ASN A 161 11.08 -4.93 -3.34
N PRO A 162 12.19 -4.20 -3.58
CA PRO A 162 12.14 -2.86 -4.17
C PRO A 162 11.66 -2.84 -5.62
N HIS A 163 11.61 -4.00 -6.29
CA HIS A 163 11.10 -4.17 -7.65
C HIS A 163 9.64 -4.64 -7.69
N MET A 164 8.99 -4.85 -6.53
CA MET A 164 7.57 -5.18 -6.49
C MET A 164 6.73 -3.96 -6.86
N VAL A 165 5.81 -4.14 -7.81
CA VAL A 165 4.89 -3.10 -8.26
C VAL A 165 3.70 -2.96 -7.31
N ILE A 166 3.46 -1.75 -6.81
CA ILE A 166 2.24 -1.39 -6.08
C ILE A 166 1.23 -0.83 -7.09
N LEU A 167 0.12 -1.54 -7.30
CA LEU A 167 -0.93 -1.17 -8.24
C LEU A 167 -2.13 -0.56 -7.51
N SER A 168 -2.48 0.69 -7.79
CA SER A 168 -3.64 1.35 -7.15
C SER A 168 -4.45 2.26 -8.09
N ASP A 169 -5.51 2.87 -7.58
CA ASP A 169 -6.43 3.80 -8.24
C ASP A 169 -5.92 5.26 -8.33
N ASP A 170 -4.61 5.49 -8.21
CA ASP A 170 -3.96 6.83 -8.11
C ASP A 170 -4.17 7.55 -6.76
N ALA A 171 -4.70 6.86 -5.74
CA ALA A 171 -4.77 7.46 -4.41
C ALA A 171 -3.34 7.67 -3.83
N GLY A 172 -3.00 8.94 -3.54
CA GLY A 172 -1.63 9.36 -3.26
C GLY A 172 -0.96 8.69 -2.06
N GLN A 173 -1.71 8.11 -1.13
CA GLN A 173 -1.16 7.33 -0.02
C GLN A 173 -0.44 6.06 -0.46
N PHE A 174 -0.77 5.50 -1.61
CA PHE A 174 -0.14 4.31 -2.17
C PHE A 174 1.05 4.62 -3.10
N ASN A 175 1.25 5.90 -3.45
CA ASN A 175 2.36 6.35 -4.30
C ASN A 175 3.68 6.40 -3.51
N VAL A 176 4.25 5.21 -3.33
CA VAL A 176 5.55 4.90 -2.70
C VAL A 176 6.20 3.73 -3.45
N PHE A 177 7.52 3.59 -3.36
CA PHE A 177 8.28 2.56 -4.08
C PHE A 177 7.99 2.57 -5.58
N LEU A 178 7.96 1.40 -6.23
CA LEU A 178 7.55 1.25 -7.62
C LEU A 178 6.02 1.20 -7.70
N HIS A 179 5.40 2.28 -8.18
CA HIS A 179 3.95 2.42 -8.24
C HIS A 179 3.42 2.39 -9.68
N ALA A 180 2.27 1.75 -9.88
CA ALA A 180 1.55 1.67 -11.16
C ALA A 180 0.07 1.99 -10.98
N LEU A 181 -0.54 2.49 -12.06
CA LEU A 181 -1.96 2.86 -12.08
C LEU A 181 -2.85 1.74 -12.59
N CYS A 182 -4.00 1.56 -11.95
CA CYS A 182 -4.99 0.57 -12.32
C CYS A 182 -5.72 0.96 -13.61
N ARG A 183 -5.58 0.13 -14.65
CA ARG A 183 -6.24 0.35 -15.94
C ARG A 183 -7.77 0.44 -15.87
N ILE A 184 -8.39 -0.28 -14.94
CA ILE A 184 -9.86 -0.23 -14.72
C ILE A 184 -10.27 1.17 -14.26
N HIS A 185 -9.45 1.80 -13.42
CA HIS A 185 -9.67 3.16 -12.97
C HIS A 185 -9.42 4.20 -14.06
N ALA A 186 -8.42 3.97 -14.92
CA ALA A 186 -8.21 4.81 -16.11
C ALA A 186 -9.42 4.79 -17.06
N GLU A 187 -10.02 3.63 -17.30
CA GLU A 187 -11.18 3.48 -18.19
C GLU A 187 -12.49 4.03 -17.59
N ARG A 188 -12.63 4.00 -16.25
CA ARG A 188 -13.86 4.43 -15.56
C ARG A 188 -14.35 5.81 -16.00
N THR A 189 -13.45 6.73 -16.31
CA THR A 189 -13.80 8.08 -16.80
C THR A 189 -14.44 8.05 -18.18
N ILE A 190 -13.98 7.16 -19.06
CA ILE A 190 -14.51 6.96 -20.42
C ILE A 190 -15.90 6.32 -20.32
N ASN A 191 -16.08 5.35 -19.43
CA ASN A 191 -17.38 4.67 -19.21
C ASN A 191 -18.47 5.59 -18.65
N ARG A 192 -18.11 6.79 -18.17
CA ARG A 192 -19.08 7.82 -17.73
C ARG A 192 -19.56 8.71 -18.89
N LEU A 193 -18.93 8.63 -20.06
CA LEU A 193 -19.37 9.40 -21.22
C LEU A 193 -20.67 8.81 -21.75
N SER A 194 -21.61 9.68 -22.12
CA SER A 194 -22.88 9.30 -22.73
C SER A 194 -22.93 9.81 -24.17
N GLY A 195 -23.18 8.90 -25.12
CA GLY A 195 -23.38 9.25 -26.51
C GLY A 195 -24.82 9.72 -26.73
N PHE A 196 -25.01 11.01 -27.05
CA PHE A 196 -26.33 11.60 -27.26
C PHE A 196 -27.03 11.18 -28.57
N ASP A 197 -26.30 10.50 -29.47
CA ASP A 197 -26.79 9.97 -30.75
C ASP A 197 -26.07 8.65 -31.12
N ASP A 198 -26.54 7.98 -32.17
CA ASP A 198 -26.01 6.68 -32.61
C ASP A 198 -24.56 6.76 -33.12
N GLU A 199 -24.14 7.90 -33.66
CA GLU A 199 -22.77 8.09 -34.14
C GLU A 199 -21.80 8.16 -32.96
N ARG A 200 -22.12 8.98 -31.96
CA ARG A 200 -21.32 9.14 -30.74
C ARG A 200 -21.31 7.87 -29.89
N ARG A 201 -22.42 7.12 -29.82
CA ARG A 201 -22.44 5.81 -29.15
C ARG A 201 -21.47 4.82 -29.82
N ARG A 202 -21.52 4.70 -31.15
CA ARG A 202 -20.57 3.87 -31.91
C ARG A 202 -19.12 4.33 -31.75
N ALA A 203 -18.87 5.64 -31.71
CA ALA A 203 -17.53 6.18 -31.50
C ALA A 203 -16.99 5.83 -30.10
N LEU A 204 -17.84 5.92 -29.06
CA LEU A 204 -17.48 5.55 -27.69
C LEU A 204 -17.17 4.05 -27.57
N GLU A 205 -18.04 3.20 -28.10
CA GLU A 205 -17.84 1.75 -28.14
C GLU A 205 -16.54 1.38 -28.86
N LYS A 206 -16.26 2.03 -30.01
CA LYS A 206 -15.01 1.83 -30.73
C LYS A 206 -13.80 2.17 -29.87
N LYS A 207 -13.81 3.29 -29.15
CA LYS A 207 -12.69 3.70 -28.29
C LYS A 207 -12.51 2.80 -27.06
N GLN A 208 -13.60 2.33 -26.46
CA GLN A 208 -13.54 1.34 -25.39
C GLN A 208 -12.88 0.04 -25.89
N THR A 209 -13.30 -0.45 -27.06
CA THR A 209 -12.71 -1.64 -27.69
C THR A 209 -11.23 -1.47 -27.97
N GLU A 210 -10.82 -0.36 -28.62
CA GLU A 210 -9.40 -0.08 -28.92
C GLU A 210 -8.53 -0.10 -27.64
N ILE A 211 -9.05 0.42 -26.51
CA ILE A 211 -8.35 0.42 -25.22
C ILE A 211 -8.16 -1.00 -24.68
N TRP A 212 -9.21 -1.83 -24.73
CA TRP A 212 -9.14 -3.21 -24.25
C TRP A 212 -8.31 -4.12 -25.14
N GLU A 213 -8.34 -3.90 -26.46
CA GLU A 213 -7.44 -4.55 -27.42
C GLU A 213 -5.99 -4.22 -27.09
N PHE A 214 -5.66 -2.94 -26.94
CA PHE A 214 -4.32 -2.50 -26.55
C PHE A 214 -3.85 -3.13 -25.22
N TYR A 215 -4.70 -3.18 -24.20
CA TYR A 215 -4.34 -3.86 -22.94
C TYR A 215 -4.15 -5.36 -23.10
N SER A 216 -4.91 -6.00 -23.99
CA SER A 216 -4.78 -7.43 -24.28
C SER A 216 -3.47 -7.70 -25.02
N GLU A 217 -3.10 -6.85 -25.97
CA GLU A 217 -1.79 -6.88 -26.64
C GLU A 217 -0.64 -6.70 -25.66
N LEU A 218 -0.74 -5.73 -24.74
CA LEU A 218 0.28 -5.51 -23.70
C LEU A 218 0.47 -6.71 -22.78
N LYS A 219 -0.59 -7.46 -22.46
CA LYS A 219 -0.47 -8.70 -21.67
C LYS A 219 0.21 -9.83 -22.43
N GLN A 220 0.01 -9.89 -23.75
CA GLN A 220 0.64 -10.89 -24.62
C GLN A 220 2.10 -10.52 -24.93
N TYR A 221 2.43 -9.23 -24.85
CA TYR A 221 3.77 -8.73 -25.06
C TYR A 221 4.73 -9.30 -24.01
N THR A 222 5.52 -10.29 -24.42
CA THR A 222 6.64 -10.79 -23.63
C THR A 222 7.86 -9.92 -23.97
N PRO A 223 8.40 -9.12 -23.03
CA PRO A 223 9.65 -8.41 -23.30
C PRO A 223 10.75 -9.45 -23.55
N ARG A 224 11.44 -9.35 -24.70
CA ARG A 224 12.71 -10.06 -24.89
C ARG A 224 13.63 -9.63 -23.74
N THR A 225 14.12 -10.59 -22.98
CA THR A 225 15.12 -10.37 -21.93
C THR A 225 16.29 -9.57 -22.52
N LEU A 226 16.38 -8.28 -22.19
CA LEU A 226 17.60 -7.51 -22.43
C LEU A 226 18.62 -7.99 -21.40
N VAL A 227 19.50 -8.88 -21.85
CA VAL A 227 20.69 -9.26 -21.10
C VAL A 227 21.56 -8.01 -20.98
N PHE A 228 21.51 -7.34 -19.83
CA PHE A 228 22.48 -6.31 -19.48
C PHE A 228 23.85 -6.97 -19.35
N HIS A 229 24.66 -6.88 -20.41
CA HIS A 229 26.09 -7.14 -20.31
C HIS A 229 26.70 -6.03 -19.47
N GLY A 230 27.28 -6.41 -18.32
CA GLY A 230 27.88 -5.49 -17.37
C GLY A 230 28.87 -4.52 -18.03
N MET A 231 28.64 -3.23 -17.83
CA MET A 231 29.68 -2.24 -18.02
C MET A 231 30.73 -2.45 -16.95
N LYS A 232 31.92 -2.89 -17.40
CA LYS A 232 33.13 -2.94 -16.59
C LYS A 232 33.49 -1.51 -16.16
N ASN A 233 33.90 -1.40 -14.89
CA ASN A 233 34.58 -0.24 -14.33
C ASN A 233 35.74 0.20 -15.22
N ALA A 234 35.82 1.51 -15.46
CA ALA A 234 37.02 2.25 -15.80
C ALA A 234 37.04 3.52 -14.95
#